data_AF-A0A7W6FQ29-F1
#
_entry.id   AF-A0A7W6FQ29-F1
#
_cell.length_a   1.000
_cell.length_b   1.000
_cell.length_c   1.000
_cell.angle_alpha   90.00
_cell.angle_beta   90.00
_cell.angle_gamma   90.00
#
_symmetry.space_group_name_H-M   'P 1'
#
loop_
_entity.id
_entity.type
_entity.pdbx_description
1 polymer ?
#
loop_
_entity_poly.entity_id
_entity_poly.type
_entity_poly.pdbx_seq_one_letter_code
_entity_poly.pdbx_strand_id
1 'polypeptide(L)'
;MPLLLAGAPSRLVLEGGIHNMFAPPFDFIAKCFLPIINRMGPKVEARLVRHGFYPRSGGRIEVDVTPAPLRAIDCLERGALIGVSGQCVWPIGTL
;
A
#
# COMPACT_ATOMS: atom_id res chain seq x y z
N MET A 1 0.11 -8.27 11.47
CA MET A 1 1.27 -7.91 10.62
C MET A 1 2.47 -8.82 10.93
N PRO A 2 2.38 -10.14 10.70
CA PRO A 2 3.42 -11.09 11.14
C PRO A 2 4.77 -10.83 10.48
N LEU A 3 4.80 -10.40 9.22
CA LEU A 3 6.05 -10.13 8.49
C LEU A 3 6.84 -8.93 9.01
N LEU A 4 6.21 -8.01 9.75
CA LEU A 4 6.93 -6.90 10.40
C LEU A 4 7.78 -7.38 11.59
N LEU A 5 7.43 -8.55 12.14
CA LEU A 5 8.07 -9.16 13.31
C LEU A 5 8.92 -10.39 12.94
N ALA A 6 9.03 -10.71 11.65
CA ALA A 6 9.81 -11.83 11.18
C ALA A 6 11.32 -11.61 11.46
N GLY A 7 12.08 -12.69 11.53
CA GLY A 7 13.53 -12.62 11.75
C GLY A 7 14.35 -12.21 10.52
N ALA A 8 13.71 -12.04 9.35
CA ALA A 8 14.38 -11.74 8.09
C ALA A 8 13.45 -10.99 7.12
N PRO A 9 14.00 -10.29 6.11
CA PRO A 9 13.22 -9.65 5.05
C PRO A 9 12.32 -10.63 4.30
N SER A 10 11.21 -10.12 3.77
CA SER A 10 10.24 -10.89 3.01
C SER A 10 9.81 -10.14 1.76
N ARG A 11 9.51 -10.89 0.69
CA ARG A 11 8.93 -10.35 -0.54
C ARG A 11 7.61 -11.06 -0.84
N LEU A 12 6.59 -10.27 -1.14
CA LEU A 12 5.26 -10.73 -1.53
C LEU A 12 4.97 -10.32 -2.96
N VAL A 13 4.32 -11.22 -3.69
CA VAL A 13 3.67 -10.92 -4.97
C VAL A 13 2.20 -11.24 -4.78
N LEU A 14 1.34 -10.23 -4.88
CA LEU A 14 -0.11 -10.34 -4.73
C LEU A 14 -0.75 -10.14 -6.10
N GLU A 15 -1.49 -11.15 -6.56
CA GLU A 15 -2.17 -11.13 -7.85
C GLU A 15 -3.68 -11.27 -7.67
N GLY A 16 -4.49 -10.53 -8.42
CA GLY A 16 -5.95 -10.59 -8.37
C GLY A 16 -6.65 -9.23 -8.51
N GLY A 17 -7.83 -9.10 -7.90
CA GLY A 17 -8.63 -7.88 -7.90
C GLY A 17 -8.05 -6.82 -6.95
N ILE A 18 -7.43 -5.78 -7.51
CA ILE A 18 -6.81 -4.69 -6.73
C ILE A 18 -7.81 -3.55 -6.49
N HIS A 19 -8.65 -3.25 -7.48
CA HIS A 19 -9.70 -2.23 -7.39
C HIS A 19 -11.05 -2.88 -7.07
N ASN A 20 -11.21 -3.30 -5.82
CA ASN A 20 -12.46 -3.87 -5.28
C ASN A 20 -13.16 -2.83 -4.39
N MET A 21 -14.48 -2.69 -4.49
CA MET A 21 -15.29 -1.71 -3.75
C MET A 21 -15.16 -1.80 -2.22
N PHE A 22 -14.92 -3.00 -1.69
CA PHE A 22 -14.85 -3.23 -0.24
C PHE A 22 -13.42 -3.36 0.31
N ALA A 23 -12.41 -3.08 -0.53
CA ALA A 23 -11.01 -3.05 -0.11
C ALA A 23 -10.45 -1.63 -0.27
N PRO A 24 -9.51 -1.21 0.60
CA PRO A 24 -8.80 0.03 0.37
C PRO A 24 -8.04 -0.03 -0.98
N PRO A 25 -8.09 1.03 -1.81
CA PRO A 25 -7.32 1.07 -3.04
C PRO A 25 -5.82 1.04 -2.75
N PHE A 26 -5.02 0.57 -3.71
CA PHE A 26 -3.57 0.53 -3.59
C PHE A 26 -2.97 1.88 -3.17
N ASP A 27 -3.46 2.99 -3.75
CA ASP A 27 -2.98 4.33 -3.42
C ASP A 27 -3.16 4.69 -1.94
N PHE A 28 -4.23 4.23 -1.30
CA PHE A 28 -4.41 4.44 0.14
C PHE A 28 -3.34 3.68 0.93
N ILE A 29 -3.05 2.44 0.54
CA ILE A 29 -2.00 1.65 1.18
C ILE A 29 -0.64 2.34 1.01
N ALA A 30 -0.28 2.70 -0.22
CA ALA A 30 1.02 3.28 -0.54
C ALA A 30 1.23 4.69 0.04
N LYS A 31 0.22 5.56 -0.01
CA LYS A 31 0.36 6.99 0.30
C LYS A 31 -0.11 7.38 1.71
N CYS A 32 -0.95 6.56 2.36
CA CYS A 32 -1.49 6.88 3.69
C CYS A 32 -1.04 5.87 4.74
N PHE A 33 -1.26 4.58 4.50
CA PHE A 33 -1.04 3.55 5.52
C PHE A 33 0.44 3.20 5.72
N LEU A 34 1.18 2.87 4.65
CA LEU A 34 2.59 2.50 4.75
C LEU A 34 3.49 3.60 5.33
N PRO A 35 3.30 4.90 5.05
CA PRO A 35 4.06 5.95 5.73
C PRO A 35 3.94 5.90 7.26
N ILE A 36 2.77 5.57 7.80
CA ILE A 36 2.57 5.41 9.25
C ILE A 36 3.26 4.16 9.76
N ILE A 37 3.14 3.02 9.06
CA ILE A 37 3.84 1.78 9.43
C ILE A 37 5.35 1.97 9.41
N ASN A 38 5.88 2.68 8.42
CA ASN A 38 7.32 2.95 8.31
C ASN A 38 7.83 3.88 9.42
N ARG A 39 6.99 4.82 9.91
CA ARG A 39 7.32 5.63 11.10
C ARG A 39 7.43 4.80 12.39
N MET A 40 6.80 3.63 12.44
CA MET A 40 6.91 2.72 13.60
C MET A 40 8.22 1.93 13.61
N GLY A 41 9.06 2.00 12.58
CA GLY A 41 10.37 1.33 12.53
C GLY A 41 10.66 0.46 11.30
N PRO A 42 9.77 -0.45 10.86
CA PRO A 42 10.06 -1.33 9.73
C PRO A 42 10.14 -0.53 8.43
N LYS A 43 10.71 -1.15 7.39
CA LYS A 43 10.70 -0.61 6.04
C LYS A 43 9.81 -1.48 5.16
N VAL A 44 8.68 -0.93 4.74
CA VAL A 44 7.73 -1.58 3.83
C VAL A 44 7.58 -0.71 2.59
N GLU A 45 7.85 -1.32 1.44
CA GLU A 45 7.67 -0.71 0.13
C GLU A 45 6.66 -1.54 -0.66
N ALA A 46 5.66 -0.89 -1.25
CA ALA A 46 4.68 -1.54 -2.11
C ALA A 46 4.65 -0.88 -3.49
N ARG A 47 4.58 -1.69 -4.54
CA ARG A 47 4.60 -1.27 -5.93
C ARG A 47 3.42 -1.89 -6.67
N LEU A 48 2.59 -1.06 -7.29
CA LEU A 48 1.55 -1.52 -8.21
C LEU A 48 2.20 -1.80 -9.57
N VAL A 49 2.39 -3.08 -9.88
CA VAL A 49 3.00 -3.51 -11.15
C VAL A 49 1.97 -3.48 -12.28
N ARG A 50 0.72 -3.82 -11.99
CA ARG A 50 -0.38 -3.80 -12.96
C ARG A 50 -1.69 -3.51 -12.29
N HIS A 51 -2.47 -2.59 -12.85
CA HIS A 51 -3.85 -2.36 -12.41
C HIS A 51 -4.72 -3.59 -12.70
N GLY A 52 -5.58 -3.96 -11.75
CA GLY A 52 -6.59 -5.00 -11.93
C GLY A 52 -7.97 -4.44 -11.62
N PHE A 53 -8.75 -4.17 -12.66
CA PHE A 53 -10.14 -3.72 -12.56
C PHE A 53 -11.08 -4.91 -12.78
N TYR A 54 -12.18 -4.93 -12.03
CA TYR A 54 -13.26 -5.91 -12.19
C TYR A 54 -13.89 -5.80 -13.62
N PRO A 55 -14.36 -6.89 -14.26
CA PRO A 55 -14.42 -8.28 -13.81
C PRO A 55 -13.22 -9.16 -14.19
N ARG A 56 -12.42 -8.77 -15.21
CA ARG A 56 -11.29 -9.54 -15.72
C ARG A 56 -9.96 -9.08 -15.10
N SER A 57 -9.91 -9.00 -13.78
CA SER A 57 -8.75 -8.41 -13.11
C SER A 57 -7.52 -9.30 -13.25
N GLY A 58 -6.37 -8.72 -13.60
CA GLY A 58 -5.06 -9.34 -13.51
C GLY A 58 -4.11 -8.49 -12.67
N GLY A 59 -4.62 -7.78 -11.66
CA GLY A 59 -3.82 -6.84 -10.90
C GLY A 59 -2.62 -7.51 -10.27
N ARG A 60 -1.49 -6.81 -10.18
CA ARG A 60 -0.29 -7.30 -9.49
C ARG A 60 0.32 -6.21 -8.61
N ILE A 61 0.55 -6.54 -7.35
CA ILE A 61 1.29 -5.74 -6.39
C ILE A 61 2.51 -6.53 -5.93
N GLU A 62 3.64 -5.85 -5.83
CA GLU A 62 4.83 -6.39 -5.16
C GLU A 62 5.06 -5.63 -3.87
N VAL A 63 5.34 -6.34 -2.77
CA VAL A 63 5.62 -5.76 -1.47
C VAL A 63 6.93 -6.31 -0.93
N ASP A 64 7.84 -5.42 -0.57
CA ASP A 64 9.10 -5.74 0.08
C ASP A 64 9.01 -5.28 1.55
N VAL A 65 9.31 -6.19 2.47
CA VAL A 65 9.23 -5.96 3.92
C VAL A 65 10.59 -6.22 4.54
N THR A 66 11.17 -5.20 5.16
CA THR A 66 12.32 -5.31 6.06
C THR A 66 11.80 -5.16 7.49
N PRO A 67 11.80 -6.22 8.31
CA PRO A 67 11.30 -6.18 9.68
C PRO A 67 12.20 -5.33 10.57
N ALA A 68 11.60 -4.75 11.62
CA ALA A 68 12.32 -4.03 12.67
C ALA A 68 11.47 -4.00 13.95
N PRO A 69 12.09 -3.79 15.14
CA PRO A 69 11.34 -3.57 16.37
C PRO A 69 10.36 -2.40 16.22
N LEU A 70 9.08 -2.66 16.52
CA LEU A 70 8.03 -1.63 16.46
C LEU A 70 8.17 -0.64 17.61
N ARG A 71 8.00 0.63 17.29
CA ARG A 71 7.91 1.74 18.26
C ARG A 71 6.52 2.37 18.17
N ALA A 72 6.00 2.75 19.32
CA ALA A 72 4.79 3.55 19.38
C ALA A 72 5.04 4.91 18.69
N ILE A 73 4.01 5.42 18.03
CA ILE A 73 3.99 6.77 17.48
C ILE A 73 2.70 7.45 17.93
N ASP A 74 2.82 8.72 18.29
CA ASP A 74 1.68 9.57 18.59
C ASP A 74 1.28 10.34 17.34
N CYS A 75 0.01 10.22 16.97
CA CYS A 75 -0.62 10.93 15.86
C CYS A 75 -1.90 11.62 16.38
N LEU A 76 -1.76 12.40 17.45
CA LEU A 76 -2.88 13.01 18.17
C LEU A 76 -3.51 14.19 17.40
N GLU A 77 -2.71 14.84 16.56
CA GLU A 77 -3.12 16.00 15.79
C GLU A 77 -2.78 15.81 14.31
N ARG A 78 -3.65 16.33 13.43
CA ARG A 78 -3.43 16.34 11.98
C ARG A 78 -2.35 17.35 11.56
N GLY A 79 -2.24 18.45 12.30
CA GLY A 79 -1.50 19.64 11.89
C GLY A 79 -2.22 20.45 10.80
N ALA A 80 -1.56 21.51 10.33
CA ALA A 80 -2.07 22.40 9.29
C ALA A 80 -2.20 21.69 7.93
N LEU A 81 -3.19 22.09 7.13
CA LEU A 81 -3.31 21.61 5.75
C LEU A 81 -2.19 22.20 4.89
N ILE A 82 -1.37 21.35 4.30
CA ILE A 82 -0.26 21.75 3.42
C ILE A 82 -0.63 21.73 1.92
N GLY A 83 -1.65 20.98 1.51
CA GLY A 83 -2.06 20.87 0.11
C GLY A 83 -3.08 19.76 -0.13
N VAL A 84 -3.69 19.78 -1.31
CA VAL A 84 -4.66 18.77 -1.79
C VAL A 84 -4.33 18.42 -3.23
N SER A 85 -4.39 17.14 -3.57
CA SER A 85 -4.21 16.63 -4.93
C SER A 85 -5.20 15.51 -5.20
N GLY A 86 -5.64 15.38 -6.46
CA GLY A 86 -6.51 14.30 -6.92
C GLY A 86 -5.85 13.50 -8.04
N GLN A 87 -6.15 12.20 -8.11
CA GLN A 87 -5.72 11.34 -9.19
C GLN A 87 -6.90 10.49 -9.66
N CYS A 88 -7.10 10.42 -10.98
CA CYS A 88 -8.04 9.51 -11.61
C CYS A 88 -7.26 8.53 -12.47
N VAL A 89 -7.63 7.26 -12.42
CA VAL A 89 -7.06 6.22 -13.29
C VAL A 89 -8.17 5.65 -14.12
N TRP A 90 -8.01 5.74 -15.44
CA TRP A 90 -8.93 5.18 -16.40
C TRP A 90 -8.27 3.98 -17.09
N PRO A 91 -8.87 2.78 -17.07
CA PRO A 91 -8.38 1.67 -17.87
C PRO A 91 -8.59 2.00 -19.35
N ILE A 92 -7.50 2.19 -20.10
CA ILE A 92 -7.58 2.24 -21.56
C ILE A 92 -7.92 0.82 -22.01
N GLY A 93 -9.17 0.60 -22.41
CA GLY A 93 -9.57 -0.66 -23.02
C GLY A 93 -8.84 -0.83 -24.35
N THR A 94 -8.17 -1.97 -24.53
CA THR A 94 -7.88 -2.48 -25.86
C THR A 94 -9.23 -2.80 -26.51
N LEU A 95 -9.60 -2.03 -27.53
CA LEU A 95 -10.65 -2.42 -28.47
C LEU A 95 -10.27 -3.74 -29.14
#